data_AF-A0A7S1JHM0-F1
#
_entry.id   AF-A0A7S1JHM0-F1
#
_cell.length_a   1.000
_cell.length_b   1.000
_cell.length_c   1.000
_cell.angle_alpha   90.00
_cell.angle_beta   90.00
_cell.angle_gamma   90.00
#
_symmetry.space_group_name_H-M   'P 1'
#
loop_
_entity.id
_entity.type
_entity.pdbx_description
1 polymer ?
#
loop_
_entity_poly.entity_id
_entity_poly.type
_entity_poly.pdbx_seq_one_letter_code
_entity_poly.pdbx_strand_id
1 'polypeptide(L)'
;RKVIIWGSDSDLVVLSLCLTGYTRISIRTRTRWIDVHTILEGLQTWTGVQTQWPLAAHPLRREMVLVSLLMGNDYFPALQARWKEVWRAFTVRYKGNLNADGSWLALDQLMITPEGGISRVGLIQYLECLRVPPEQPDSDGDPAMMVQALAWCMQMYTSGECPDTTWYYEGGPVCVRRLLAYLRGQTCSTLPVPRSPEPYVRPIVAALATLPYAAKAVLPRRYQPLMEAGSPLKYLYPEPCHTCH
;
A
#
# COMPACT_ATOMS: atom_id res chain seq x y z
N ARG A 1 15.31 -20.14 4.34
CA ARG A 1 14.14 -20.84 3.74
C ARG A 1 13.91 -20.29 2.34
N LYS A 2 13.55 -21.13 1.35
CA LYS A 2 13.25 -20.70 -0.02
C LYS A 2 11.73 -20.62 -0.21
N VAL A 3 11.25 -19.54 -0.82
CA VAL A 3 9.82 -19.33 -1.13
C VAL A 3 9.69 -19.07 -2.62
N ILE A 4 8.70 -19.69 -3.25
CA ILE A 4 8.32 -19.41 -4.63
C ILE A 4 6.87 -18.96 -4.63
N ILE A 5 6.62 -17.77 -5.18
CA ILE A 5 5.28 -17.20 -5.35
C ILE A 5 4.92 -17.27 -6.83
N TRP A 6 3.74 -17.76 -7.17
CA TRP A 6 3.26 -17.82 -8.54
C TRP A 6 2.22 -16.74 -8.80
N GLY A 7 2.47 -15.89 -9.81
CA GLY A 7 1.52 -14.86 -10.24
C GLY A 7 2.18 -13.77 -11.07
N SER A 8 1.37 -12.86 -11.60
CA SER A 8 1.81 -11.79 -12.51
C SER A 8 1.59 -10.38 -11.96
N ASP A 9 0.92 -10.24 -10.82
CA ASP A 9 0.63 -8.96 -10.21
C ASP A 9 1.91 -8.30 -9.63
N SER A 10 2.03 -6.98 -9.77
CA SER A 10 3.11 -6.20 -9.16
C SER A 10 3.06 -6.24 -7.64
N ASP A 11 1.87 -6.39 -7.05
CA ASP A 11 1.71 -6.45 -5.59
C ASP A 11 2.39 -7.68 -4.98
N LEU A 12 2.67 -8.71 -5.78
CA LEU A 12 3.47 -9.85 -5.33
C LEU A 12 4.92 -9.47 -5.03
N VAL A 13 5.48 -8.47 -5.73
CA VAL A 13 6.81 -7.92 -5.42
C VAL A 13 6.75 -7.18 -4.10
N VAL A 14 5.74 -6.33 -3.92
CA VAL A 14 5.51 -5.55 -2.69
C VAL A 14 5.31 -6.47 -1.48
N LEU A 15 4.44 -7.47 -1.60
CA LEU A 15 4.20 -8.50 -0.58
C LEU A 15 5.48 -9.27 -0.23
N SER A 16 6.27 -9.64 -1.24
CA SER A 16 7.53 -10.36 -1.02
C SER A 16 8.56 -9.55 -0.24
N LEU A 17 8.55 -8.22 -0.36
CA LEU A 17 9.40 -7.36 0.46
C LEU A 17 9.00 -7.43 1.93
N CYS A 18 7.73 -7.64 2.27
CA CYS A 18 7.27 -7.80 3.65
C CYS A 18 7.56 -9.18 4.28
N LEU A 19 7.89 -10.20 3.50
CA LEU A 19 8.25 -11.54 3.99
C LEU A 19 9.65 -11.56 4.63
N THR A 20 9.80 -10.92 5.79
CA THR A 20 11.03 -10.90 6.57
C THR A 20 11.40 -12.30 7.07
N GLY A 21 12.70 -12.54 7.30
CA GLY A 21 13.21 -13.86 7.71
C GLY A 21 13.38 -14.88 6.56
N TYR A 22 12.85 -14.59 5.37
CA TYR A 22 13.16 -15.33 4.15
C TYR A 22 14.31 -14.65 3.40
N THR A 23 15.32 -15.45 3.05
CA THR A 23 16.53 -15.01 2.36
C THR A 23 16.46 -15.16 0.84
N ARG A 24 15.60 -16.07 0.35
CA ARG A 24 15.45 -16.39 -1.08
C ARG A 24 13.97 -16.46 -1.43
N ILE A 25 13.45 -15.41 -2.04
CA ILE A 25 12.07 -15.32 -2.51
C ILE A 25 12.12 -15.10 -4.02
N SER A 26 11.46 -15.97 -4.76
CA SER A 26 11.35 -15.85 -6.21
C SER A 26 9.89 -15.77 -6.61
N ILE A 27 9.54 -14.82 -7.48
CA ILE A 27 8.22 -14.69 -8.06
C ILE A 27 8.28 -15.24 -9.49
N ARG A 28 7.41 -16.21 -9.77
CA ARG A 28 7.29 -16.82 -11.09
C ARG A 28 6.04 -16.29 -11.77
N THR A 29 6.25 -15.55 -12.86
CA THR A 29 5.17 -15.19 -13.79
C THR A 29 5.08 -16.25 -14.90
N ARG A 30 4.12 -16.12 -15.82
CA ARG A 30 4.05 -16.98 -17.02
C ARG A 30 5.34 -16.93 -17.85
N THR A 31 5.99 -15.78 -17.93
CA THR A 31 7.09 -15.51 -18.87
C THR A 31 8.46 -15.33 -18.22
N ARG A 32 8.52 -14.98 -16.93
CA ARG A 32 9.79 -14.62 -16.26
C ARG A 32 9.87 -15.07 -14.81
N TRP A 33 11.10 -15.12 -14.31
CA TRP A 33 11.40 -15.22 -12.89
C TRP A 33 11.86 -13.84 -12.41
N ILE A 34 11.37 -13.43 -11.24
CA ILE A 34 11.83 -12.24 -10.52
C ILE A 34 12.44 -12.74 -9.22
N ASP A 35 13.73 -12.50 -9.04
CA ASP A 35 14.39 -12.76 -7.76
C ASP A 35 14.35 -11.50 -6.90
N VAL A 36 13.61 -11.58 -5.78
CA VAL A 36 13.50 -10.47 -4.84
C VAL A 36 14.84 -10.21 -4.17
N HIS A 37 15.71 -11.22 -4.07
CA HIS A 37 17.06 -11.06 -3.56
C HIS A 37 17.86 -10.06 -4.40
N THR A 38 17.81 -10.20 -5.74
CA THR A 38 18.49 -9.28 -6.66
C THR A 38 17.99 -7.84 -6.54
N ILE A 39 16.69 -7.67 -6.28
CA ILE A 39 16.11 -6.33 -6.02
C ILE A 39 16.72 -5.75 -4.74
N LEU A 40 16.81 -6.54 -3.66
CA LEU A 40 17.36 -6.10 -2.39
C LEU A 40 18.87 -5.83 -2.45
N GLU A 41 19.64 -6.67 -3.13
CA GLU A 41 21.07 -6.43 -3.39
C GLU A 41 21.27 -5.15 -4.20
N GLY A 42 20.43 -4.92 -5.20
CA GLY A 42 20.39 -3.68 -5.96
C GLY A 42 20.12 -2.48 -5.07
N LEU A 43 19.13 -2.56 -4.18
CA LEU A 43 18.81 -1.51 -3.21
C LEU A 43 19.95 -1.25 -2.23
N GLN A 44 20.58 -2.29 -1.68
CA GLN A 44 21.74 -2.16 -0.78
C GLN A 44 22.92 -1.49 -1.47
N THR A 45 23.30 -2.00 -2.64
CA THR A 45 24.40 -1.46 -3.44
C THR A 45 24.15 0.00 -3.78
N TRP A 46 22.92 0.31 -4.18
CA TRP A 46 22.55 1.62 -4.67
C TRP A 46 22.47 2.67 -3.55
N THR A 47 21.97 2.30 -2.37
CA THR A 47 21.95 3.19 -1.20
C THR A 47 23.33 3.40 -0.58
N GLY A 48 24.32 2.56 -0.93
CA GLY A 48 25.62 2.55 -0.26
C GLY A 48 25.54 1.96 1.15
N VAL A 49 24.40 1.35 1.50
CA VAL A 49 24.15 0.70 2.77
C VAL A 49 24.74 -0.70 2.69
N GLN A 50 26.05 -0.79 2.85
CA GLN A 50 26.72 -2.07 2.89
C GLN A 50 26.78 -2.65 4.33
N THR A 51 26.65 -3.98 4.36
CA THR A 51 27.11 -4.98 5.35
C THR A 51 26.54 -5.01 6.78
N GLN A 52 25.84 -4.01 7.30
CA GLN A 52 25.36 -4.08 8.70
C GLN A 52 24.11 -4.95 8.90
N TRP A 53 23.24 -5.06 7.89
CA TRP A 53 21.97 -5.77 8.01
C TRP A 53 21.91 -6.99 7.07
N PRO A 54 21.50 -8.17 7.57
CA PRO A 54 21.16 -9.29 6.71
C PRO A 54 20.04 -8.87 5.75
N LEU A 55 20.16 -9.22 4.46
CA LEU A 55 19.14 -8.96 3.44
C LEU A 55 17.73 -9.40 3.88
N ALA A 56 17.64 -10.50 4.63
CA ALA A 56 16.38 -11.02 5.16
C ALA A 56 15.67 -10.10 6.17
N ALA A 57 16.41 -9.22 6.84
CA ALA A 57 15.91 -8.31 7.88
C ALA A 57 16.17 -6.84 7.55
N HIS A 58 16.48 -6.53 6.28
CA HIS A 58 16.88 -5.19 5.90
C HIS A 58 15.73 -4.17 6.09
N PRO A 59 15.93 -3.04 6.81
CA PRO A 59 14.85 -2.10 7.11
C PRO A 59 14.22 -1.48 5.85
N LEU A 60 15.04 -1.24 4.81
CA LEU A 60 14.56 -0.69 3.52
C LEU A 60 13.49 -1.54 2.82
N ARG A 61 13.31 -2.81 3.20
CA ARG A 61 12.24 -3.66 2.66
C ARG A 61 10.87 -3.00 2.87
N ARG A 62 10.59 -2.59 4.12
CA ARG A 62 9.30 -1.98 4.51
C ARG A 62 9.18 -0.54 4.01
N GLU A 63 10.31 0.17 3.95
CA GLU A 63 10.37 1.51 3.35
C GLU A 63 9.95 1.48 1.88
N MET A 64 10.47 0.51 1.12
CA MET A 64 10.12 0.33 -0.29
C MET A 64 8.65 -0.07 -0.46
N VAL A 65 8.09 -0.85 0.46
CA VAL A 65 6.65 -1.17 0.45
C VAL A 65 5.81 0.09 0.59
N LEU A 66 6.11 0.94 1.58
CA LEU A 66 5.38 2.19 1.79
C LEU A 66 5.46 3.11 0.56
N VAL A 67 6.64 3.25 -0.03
CA VAL A 67 6.82 4.03 -1.27
C VAL A 67 6.03 3.43 -2.44
N SER A 68 5.97 2.10 -2.54
CA SER A 68 5.21 1.43 -3.60
C SER A 68 3.71 1.70 -3.44
N LEU A 69 3.20 1.65 -2.21
CA LEU A 69 1.79 1.98 -1.91
C LEU A 69 1.44 3.42 -2.31
N LEU A 70 2.34 4.39 -2.06
CA LEU A 70 2.15 5.78 -2.49
C LEU A 70 2.09 5.93 -4.02
N MET A 71 2.62 4.97 -4.79
CA MET A 71 2.66 5.01 -6.26
C MET A 71 1.47 4.37 -6.95
N GLY A 72 0.62 3.70 -6.19
CA GLY A 72 -0.58 3.05 -6.71
C GLY A 72 -0.74 1.67 -6.11
N ASN A 73 -1.98 1.32 -5.84
CA ASN A 73 -2.45 0.03 -5.35
C ASN A 73 -3.97 -0.03 -5.58
N ASP A 74 -4.59 -1.16 -5.28
CA ASP A 74 -6.02 -1.37 -5.50
C ASP A 74 -6.94 -0.67 -4.48
N TYR A 75 -6.41 -0.18 -3.37
CA TYR A 75 -7.20 0.29 -2.23
C TYR A 75 -7.39 1.81 -2.18
N PHE A 76 -6.47 2.59 -2.75
CA PHE A 76 -6.58 4.05 -2.79
C PHE A 76 -5.80 4.66 -3.98
N PRO A 77 -6.18 5.86 -4.45
CA PRO A 77 -5.50 6.51 -5.58
C PRO A 77 -4.04 6.83 -5.28
N ALA A 78 -3.19 6.74 -6.31
CA ALA A 78 -1.79 7.12 -6.19
C ALA A 78 -1.62 8.57 -5.72
N LEU A 79 -0.58 8.82 -4.93
CA LEU A 79 -0.14 10.16 -4.60
C LEU A 79 0.20 10.90 -5.90
N GLN A 80 -0.20 12.17 -6.01
CA GLN A 80 0.08 12.98 -7.20
C GLN A 80 1.57 13.39 -7.31
N ALA A 81 2.44 12.41 -7.50
CA ALA A 81 3.88 12.56 -7.71
C ALA A 81 4.32 11.63 -8.83
N ARG A 82 5.33 12.05 -9.61
CA ARG A 82 5.84 11.21 -10.70
C ARG A 82 6.76 10.14 -10.13
N TRP A 83 6.77 8.95 -10.74
CA TRP A 83 7.69 7.87 -10.36
C TRP A 83 9.15 8.33 -10.21
N LYS A 84 9.65 9.14 -11.15
CA LYS A 84 11.02 9.68 -11.09
C LYS A 84 11.27 10.54 -9.86
N GLU A 85 10.27 11.31 -9.41
CA GLU A 85 10.37 12.18 -8.24
C GLU A 85 10.32 11.38 -6.95
N VAL A 86 9.44 10.39 -6.89
CA VAL A 86 9.31 9.44 -5.77
C VAL A 86 10.57 8.63 -5.58
N TRP A 87 11.08 8.05 -6.68
CA TRP A 87 12.35 7.34 -6.65
C TRP A 87 13.48 8.29 -6.25
N ARG A 88 13.56 9.50 -6.81
CA ARG A 88 14.56 10.50 -6.41
C ARG A 88 14.47 10.89 -4.92
N ALA A 89 13.29 10.98 -4.35
CA ALA A 89 13.12 11.30 -2.93
C ALA A 89 13.59 10.15 -2.05
N PHE A 90 13.21 8.91 -2.41
CA PHE A 90 13.69 7.71 -1.73
C PHE A 90 15.21 7.62 -1.78
N THR A 91 15.77 7.94 -2.94
CA THR A 91 17.20 7.89 -3.17
C THR A 91 17.95 8.94 -2.35
N VAL A 92 17.52 10.20 -2.37
CA VAL A 92 18.10 11.28 -1.56
C VAL A 92 18.01 10.96 -0.06
N ARG A 93 16.89 10.38 0.38
CA ARG A 93 16.68 10.04 1.79
C ARG A 93 17.62 8.95 2.30
N TYR A 94 17.92 7.94 1.48
CA TYR A 94 18.66 6.76 1.93
C TYR A 94 20.09 6.65 1.40
N LYS A 95 20.50 7.51 0.45
CA LYS A 95 21.87 7.52 -0.08
C LYS A 95 22.80 8.33 0.82
N GLY A 96 23.85 7.70 1.33
CA GLY A 96 24.95 8.40 2.01
C GLY A 96 24.60 8.99 3.38
N ASN A 97 23.42 8.69 3.93
CA ASN A 97 23.04 9.05 5.29
C ASN A 97 23.59 8.02 6.29
N LEU A 98 24.91 8.01 6.41
CA LEU A 98 25.62 7.47 7.55
C LEU A 98 25.89 8.64 8.51
N ASN A 99 25.70 8.41 9.81
CA ASN A 99 26.25 9.30 10.84
C ASN A 99 27.78 9.42 10.65
N ALA A 100 28.37 10.46 11.26
CA ALA A 100 29.83 10.70 11.16
C ALA A 100 30.68 9.51 11.67
N ASP A 101 30.10 8.63 12.48
CA ASP A 101 30.72 7.39 13.00
C ASP A 101 30.47 6.15 12.11
N GLY A 102 29.80 6.30 10.95
CA GLY A 102 29.44 5.19 10.08
C GLY A 102 28.23 4.37 10.55
N SER A 103 27.56 4.78 11.65
CA SER A 103 26.27 4.21 12.04
C SER A 103 25.16 4.74 11.15
N TRP A 104 24.07 3.98 11.03
CA TRP A 104 22.91 4.38 10.22
C TRP A 104 22.23 5.64 10.80
N LEU A 105 21.44 6.34 9.96
CA LEU A 105 20.34 7.20 10.43
C LEU A 105 19.73 6.55 11.69
N ALA A 106 19.62 7.31 12.77
CA ALA A 106 19.03 6.78 13.99
C ALA A 106 17.64 6.19 13.63
N LEU A 107 17.24 5.09 14.28
CA LEU A 107 16.01 4.34 13.94
C LEU A 107 14.75 5.23 13.92
N ASP A 108 14.80 6.36 14.61
CA ASP A 108 13.78 7.42 14.63
C ASP A 108 13.57 8.13 13.27
N GLN A 109 14.46 7.92 12.31
CA GLN A 109 14.41 8.47 10.96
C GLN A 109 13.91 7.46 9.91
N LEU A 110 13.49 6.25 10.28
CA LEU A 110 12.78 5.37 9.34
C LEU A 110 11.32 5.84 9.15
N MET A 111 10.73 5.61 7.96
CA MET A 111 9.29 5.85 7.79
C MET A 111 8.49 4.74 8.45
N ILE A 112 9.05 3.54 8.61
CA ILE A 112 8.42 2.41 9.27
C ILE A 112 9.13 2.10 10.59
N THR A 113 8.39 2.12 11.69
CA THR A 113 8.92 1.81 13.01
C THR A 113 9.26 0.31 13.12
N PRO A 114 10.09 -0.11 14.09
CA PRO A 114 10.38 -1.53 14.32
C PRO A 114 9.11 -2.38 14.49
N GLU A 115 8.09 -1.82 15.14
CA GLU A 115 6.78 -2.42 15.39
C GLU A 115 5.89 -2.51 14.13
N GLY A 116 6.31 -1.90 13.02
CA GLY A 116 5.58 -1.91 11.75
C GLY A 116 4.61 -0.75 11.54
N GLY A 117 4.55 0.21 12.48
CA GLY A 117 3.77 1.44 12.31
C GLY A 117 4.44 2.42 11.35
N ILE A 118 3.66 3.36 10.80
CA ILE A 118 4.24 4.46 10.00
C ILE A 118 4.62 5.61 10.92
N SER A 119 5.90 5.96 10.95
CA SER A 119 6.45 7.13 11.63
C SER A 119 6.00 8.40 10.91
N ARG A 120 5.28 9.27 11.63
CA ARG A 120 4.84 10.57 11.10
C ARG A 120 6.03 11.42 10.68
N VAL A 121 7.04 11.52 11.53
CA VAL A 121 8.24 12.33 11.28
C VAL A 121 9.01 11.78 10.08
N GLY A 122 9.20 10.45 10.02
CA GLY A 122 9.86 9.81 8.89
C GLY A 122 9.15 10.07 7.56
N LEU A 123 7.82 9.94 7.55
CA LEU A 123 7.01 10.22 6.36
C LEU A 123 7.08 11.70 5.95
N ILE A 124 6.99 12.65 6.89
CA ILE A 124 7.15 14.09 6.61
C ILE A 124 8.48 14.36 5.90
N GLN A 125 9.58 13.88 6.47
CA GLN A 125 10.91 14.09 5.91
C GLN A 125 11.06 13.46 4.52
N TYR A 126 10.45 12.30 4.27
CA TYR A 126 10.41 11.69 2.95
C TYR A 126 9.62 12.56 1.95
N LEU A 127 8.44 13.03 2.33
CA LEU A 127 7.60 13.87 1.48
C LEU A 127 8.27 15.22 1.18
N GLU A 128 9.04 15.77 2.10
CA GLU A 128 9.85 16.98 1.87
C GLU A 128 10.97 16.76 0.84
N CYS A 129 11.43 15.51 0.67
CA CYS A 129 12.39 15.16 -0.38
C CYS A 129 11.74 15.10 -1.77
N LEU A 130 10.41 14.99 -1.85
CA LEU A 130 9.68 15.06 -3.12
C LEU A 130 9.77 16.49 -3.66
N ARG A 131 10.43 16.65 -4.81
CA ARG A 131 10.40 17.89 -5.58
C ARG A 131 9.12 17.87 -6.38
N VAL A 132 8.11 18.45 -5.78
CA VAL A 132 6.79 18.52 -6.38
C VAL A 132 6.66 19.85 -7.11
N PRO A 133 6.09 19.86 -8.33
CA PRO A 133 5.82 21.11 -9.03
C PRO A 133 4.98 22.05 -8.14
N PRO A 134 5.23 23.37 -8.18
CA PRO A 134 4.43 24.34 -7.41
C PRO A 134 2.95 24.33 -7.82
N GLU A 135 2.70 24.00 -9.09
CA GLU A 135 1.38 23.77 -9.65
C GLU A 135 1.05 22.28 -9.57
N GLN A 136 0.46 21.85 -8.45
CA GLN A 136 -0.30 20.61 -8.43
C GLN A 136 -1.77 20.95 -8.71
N PRO A 137 -2.48 20.15 -9.51
CA PRO A 137 -3.92 20.31 -9.63
C PRO A 137 -4.54 20.25 -8.23
N ASP A 138 -5.61 21.01 -8.02
CA ASP A 138 -6.38 20.87 -6.80
C ASP A 138 -6.81 19.41 -6.69
N SER A 139 -6.42 18.81 -5.57
CA SER A 139 -6.82 17.45 -5.22
C SER A 139 -8.08 17.58 -4.39
N ASP A 140 -9.07 16.75 -4.64
CA ASP A 140 -10.32 16.66 -3.88
C ASP A 140 -10.23 15.64 -2.74
N GLY A 141 -9.23 14.76 -2.75
CA GLY A 141 -9.01 13.75 -1.71
C GLY A 141 -8.79 14.30 -0.30
N ASP A 142 -9.17 13.52 0.70
CA ASP A 142 -8.94 13.81 2.11
C ASP A 142 -7.57 13.24 2.56
N PRO A 143 -6.60 14.09 2.96
CA PRO A 143 -5.32 13.61 3.46
C PRO A 143 -5.43 12.75 4.73
N ALA A 144 -6.47 12.91 5.55
CA ALA A 144 -6.71 12.06 6.71
C ALA A 144 -7.06 10.62 6.30
N MET A 145 -7.95 10.47 5.31
CA MET A 145 -8.28 9.15 4.76
C MET A 145 -7.07 8.51 4.08
N MET A 146 -6.21 9.28 3.40
CA MET A 146 -5.01 8.75 2.76
C MET A 146 -4.03 8.21 3.80
N VAL A 147 -3.85 8.92 4.91
CA VAL A 147 -3.05 8.47 6.05
C VAL A 147 -3.59 7.17 6.64
N GLN A 148 -4.90 7.07 6.82
CA GLN A 148 -5.56 5.84 7.28
C GLN A 148 -5.37 4.69 6.28
N ALA A 149 -5.50 4.96 4.98
CA ALA A 149 -5.32 3.99 3.90
C ALA A 149 -3.91 3.41 3.89
N LEU A 150 -2.90 4.27 4.02
CA LEU A 150 -1.50 3.86 4.09
C LEU A 150 -1.25 2.98 5.32
N ALA A 151 -1.75 3.38 6.49
CA ALA A 151 -1.58 2.63 7.73
C ALA A 151 -2.30 1.28 7.67
N TRP A 152 -3.52 1.25 7.14
CA TRP A 152 -4.32 0.04 6.93
C TRP A 152 -3.64 -0.94 5.96
N CYS A 153 -3.16 -0.46 4.81
CA CYS A 153 -2.44 -1.29 3.84
C CYS A 153 -1.13 -1.79 4.44
N MET A 154 -0.31 -0.92 5.03
CA MET A 154 0.96 -1.35 5.63
C MET A 154 0.75 -2.44 6.69
N GLN A 155 -0.28 -2.31 7.52
CA GLN A 155 -0.64 -3.35 8.49
C GLN A 155 -0.97 -4.66 7.77
N MET A 156 -1.83 -4.64 6.75
CA MET A 156 -2.19 -5.84 5.99
C MET A 156 -0.97 -6.53 5.36
N TYR A 157 -0.10 -5.76 4.70
CA TYR A 157 1.09 -6.28 4.04
C TYR A 157 2.12 -6.84 5.03
N THR A 158 2.23 -6.26 6.23
CA THR A 158 3.26 -6.62 7.21
C THR A 158 2.83 -7.72 8.18
N SER A 159 1.56 -7.77 8.59
CA SER A 159 1.05 -8.82 9.48
C SER A 159 0.34 -9.96 8.74
N GLY A 160 -0.11 -9.73 7.50
CA GLY A 160 -0.98 -10.67 6.79
C GLY A 160 -2.43 -10.67 7.28
N GLU A 161 -2.80 -9.72 8.16
CA GLU A 161 -4.14 -9.60 8.73
C GLU A 161 -4.79 -8.30 8.25
N CYS A 162 -6.05 -8.38 7.82
CA CYS A 162 -6.83 -7.18 7.50
C CYS A 162 -7.30 -6.52 8.81
N PRO A 163 -6.85 -5.30 9.14
CA PRO A 163 -7.14 -4.71 10.45
C PRO A 163 -8.60 -4.23 10.58
N ASP A 164 -9.26 -3.95 9.46
CA ASP A 164 -10.67 -3.60 9.38
C ASP A 164 -11.24 -4.03 8.03
N THR A 165 -12.14 -5.02 8.02
CA THR A 165 -12.73 -5.57 6.79
C THR A 165 -13.87 -4.72 6.21
N THR A 166 -14.28 -3.67 6.95
CA THR A 166 -15.38 -2.77 6.58
C THR A 166 -14.89 -1.40 6.14
N TRP A 167 -13.64 -1.05 6.50
CA TRP A 167 -13.01 0.19 6.09
C TRP A 167 -12.70 0.18 4.59
N TYR A 168 -13.00 1.30 3.92
CA TYR A 168 -12.62 1.55 2.53
C TYR A 168 -12.27 3.03 2.33
N TYR A 169 -11.51 3.33 1.28
CA TYR A 169 -11.14 4.69 0.93
C TYR A 169 -12.25 5.36 0.10
N GLU A 170 -12.87 6.40 0.66
CA GLU A 170 -13.92 7.20 0.03
C GLU A 170 -13.40 8.61 -0.29
N GLY A 171 -12.41 8.70 -1.16
CA GLY A 171 -11.82 9.97 -1.55
C GLY A 171 -11.22 9.95 -2.94
N GLY A 172 -10.91 11.14 -3.45
CA GLY A 172 -10.10 11.30 -4.65
C GLY A 172 -8.60 11.26 -4.36
N PRO A 173 -7.75 11.53 -5.37
CA PRO A 173 -6.31 11.63 -5.20
C PRO A 173 -5.92 12.73 -4.21
N VAL A 174 -4.82 12.52 -3.49
CA VAL A 174 -4.24 13.52 -2.58
C VAL A 174 -2.92 14.04 -3.15
N CYS A 175 -2.76 15.36 -3.16
CA CYS A 175 -1.49 15.97 -3.54
C CYS A 175 -0.51 16.00 -2.36
N VAL A 176 0.79 15.95 -2.66
CA VAL A 176 1.87 15.90 -1.66
C VAL A 176 1.78 17.07 -0.68
N ARG A 177 1.47 18.29 -1.18
CA ARG A 177 1.36 19.49 -0.35
C ARG A 177 0.27 19.36 0.72
N ARG A 178 -0.91 18.84 0.36
CA ARG A 178 -2.02 18.64 1.30
C ARG A 178 -1.70 17.57 2.33
N LEU A 179 -1.10 16.45 1.90
CA LEU A 179 -0.68 15.39 2.81
C LEU A 179 0.37 15.90 3.81
N LEU A 180 1.37 16.65 3.34
CA LEU A 180 2.42 17.22 4.19
C LEU A 180 1.85 18.22 5.21
N ALA A 181 0.97 19.11 4.77
CA ALA A 181 0.30 20.07 5.65
C ALA A 181 -0.53 19.37 6.74
N TYR A 182 -1.29 18.34 6.36
CA TYR A 182 -2.06 17.52 7.30
C TYR A 182 -1.14 16.87 8.35
N LEU A 183 -0.08 16.19 7.92
CA LEU A 183 0.85 15.49 8.81
C LEU A 183 1.56 16.45 9.79
N ARG A 184 1.91 17.66 9.36
CA ARG A 184 2.50 18.68 10.23
C ARG A 184 1.54 19.16 11.31
N GLY A 185 0.25 19.19 11.02
CA GLY A 185 -0.80 19.54 11.99
C GLY A 185 -1.12 18.44 13.01
N GLN A 186 -0.67 17.20 12.80
CA GLN A 186 -0.90 16.10 13.74
C GLN A 186 0.09 16.11 14.90
N THR A 187 -0.30 15.55 16.05
CA THR A 187 0.58 15.39 17.23
C THR A 187 1.05 13.96 17.46
N CYS A 188 0.39 12.97 16.86
CA CYS A 188 0.76 11.57 17.01
C CYS A 188 2.15 11.26 16.43
N SER A 189 2.91 10.36 17.06
CA SER A 189 4.20 9.89 16.54
C SER A 189 4.01 8.85 15.42
N THR A 190 2.98 8.01 15.56
CA THR A 190 2.60 6.97 14.60
C THR A 190 1.22 7.24 14.00
N LEU A 191 1.05 6.86 12.73
CA LEU A 191 -0.22 7.04 12.03
C LEU A 191 -1.27 6.05 12.56
N PRO A 192 -2.52 6.49 12.77
CA PRO A 192 -3.59 5.62 13.26
C PRO A 192 -3.98 4.59 12.19
N VAL A 193 -4.12 3.33 12.62
CA VAL A 193 -4.63 2.23 11.78
C VAL A 193 -6.12 2.07 12.06
N PRO A 194 -7.00 2.18 11.04
CA PRO A 194 -8.41 1.81 11.18
C PRO A 194 -8.53 0.36 11.66
N ARG A 195 -9.41 0.13 12.65
CA ARG A 195 -9.62 -1.19 13.24
C ARG A 195 -11.10 -1.41 13.48
N SER A 196 -11.56 -2.61 13.15
CA SER A 196 -12.91 -3.07 13.49
C SER A 196 -12.83 -4.45 14.13
N PRO A 197 -13.63 -4.73 15.18
CA PRO A 197 -13.78 -6.08 15.71
C PRO A 197 -14.69 -6.95 14.82
N GLU A 198 -15.26 -6.38 13.76
CA GLU A 198 -16.23 -7.10 12.93
C GLU A 198 -15.61 -8.29 12.22
N PRO A 199 -16.34 -9.42 12.14
CA PRO A 199 -15.87 -10.58 11.42
C PRO A 199 -15.87 -10.31 9.91
N TYR A 200 -15.10 -11.12 9.17
CA TYR A 200 -15.15 -11.15 7.72
C TYR A 200 -16.59 -11.25 7.21
N VAL A 201 -16.87 -10.46 6.17
CA VAL A 201 -18.15 -10.46 5.48
C VAL A 201 -18.49 -11.89 5.03
N ARG A 202 -19.70 -12.35 5.36
CA ARG A 202 -20.17 -13.68 4.96
C ARG A 202 -20.08 -13.83 3.44
N PRO A 203 -19.65 -14.99 2.89
CA PRO A 203 -19.45 -15.15 1.45
C PRO A 203 -20.64 -14.73 0.58
N ILE A 204 -21.87 -14.98 1.07
CA ILE A 204 -23.08 -14.58 0.35
C ILE A 204 -23.27 -13.06 0.29
N VAL A 205 -22.91 -12.34 1.35
CA VAL A 205 -23.00 -10.88 1.41
C VAL A 205 -21.96 -10.28 0.48
N ALA A 206 -20.73 -10.81 0.49
CA ALA A 206 -19.67 -10.39 -0.44
C ALA A 206 -20.07 -10.66 -1.90
N ALA A 207 -20.66 -11.82 -2.19
CA ALA A 207 -21.14 -12.15 -3.53
C ALA A 207 -22.27 -11.20 -3.98
N LEU A 208 -23.23 -10.89 -3.11
CA LEU A 208 -24.27 -9.90 -3.42
C LEU A 208 -23.69 -8.50 -3.65
N ALA A 209 -22.68 -8.08 -2.88
CA ALA A 209 -22.07 -6.77 -3.02
C ALA A 209 -21.20 -6.60 -4.28
N THR A 210 -20.71 -7.70 -4.85
CA THR A 210 -19.72 -7.66 -5.95
C THR A 210 -20.23 -8.21 -7.28
N LEU A 211 -21.19 -9.13 -7.27
CA LEU A 211 -21.67 -9.74 -8.51
C LEU A 211 -22.63 -8.79 -9.26
N PRO A 212 -22.43 -8.56 -10.56
CA PRO A 212 -23.40 -7.84 -11.37
C PRO A 212 -24.68 -8.69 -11.55
N TYR A 213 -25.80 -8.04 -11.90
CA TYR A 213 -27.08 -8.72 -12.15
C TYR A 213 -26.96 -9.91 -13.12
N ALA A 214 -26.15 -9.78 -14.18
CA ALA A 214 -25.92 -10.83 -15.17
C ALA A 214 -25.36 -12.15 -14.56
N ALA A 215 -24.69 -12.07 -13.40
CA ALA A 215 -24.12 -13.22 -12.71
C ALA A 215 -25.04 -13.82 -11.63
N LYS A 216 -26.32 -13.41 -11.54
CA LYS A 216 -27.26 -13.87 -10.49
C LYS A 216 -27.37 -15.40 -10.39
N ALA A 217 -27.20 -16.12 -11.49
CA ALA A 217 -27.30 -17.57 -11.53
C ALA A 217 -26.19 -18.27 -10.72
N VAL A 218 -25.08 -17.58 -10.42
CA VAL A 218 -24.00 -18.08 -9.54
C VAL A 218 -24.45 -18.15 -8.08
N LEU A 219 -25.43 -17.32 -7.68
CA LEU A 219 -25.96 -17.32 -6.32
C LEU A 219 -26.92 -18.50 -6.09
N PRO A 220 -26.99 -19.04 -4.86
CA PRO A 220 -28.04 -20.00 -4.49
C PRO A 220 -29.43 -19.41 -4.76
N ARG A 221 -30.35 -20.24 -5.29
CA ARG A 221 -31.70 -19.81 -5.73
C ARG A 221 -32.46 -18.94 -4.71
N ARG A 222 -32.31 -19.22 -3.42
CA ARG A 222 -32.97 -18.46 -2.34
C ARG A 222 -32.53 -16.99 -2.24
N TYR A 223 -31.37 -16.62 -2.79
CA TYR A 223 -30.83 -15.26 -2.76
C TYR A 223 -30.99 -14.52 -4.08
N GLN A 224 -31.29 -15.20 -5.19
CA GLN A 224 -31.49 -14.57 -6.50
C GLN A 224 -32.60 -13.50 -6.49
N PRO A 225 -33.73 -13.66 -5.76
CA PRO A 225 -34.74 -12.61 -5.64
C PRO A 225 -34.21 -11.27 -5.10
N LEU A 226 -33.10 -11.27 -4.36
CA LEU A 226 -32.49 -10.05 -3.83
C LEU A 226 -31.86 -9.17 -4.93
N MET A 227 -31.69 -9.69 -6.14
CA MET A 227 -31.18 -8.92 -7.29
C MET A 227 -32.28 -8.43 -8.24
N GLU A 228 -33.54 -8.84 -8.01
CA GLU A 228 -34.67 -8.54 -8.91
C GLU A 228 -35.32 -7.18 -8.61
N ALA A 229 -36.19 -6.70 -9.51
CA ALA A 229 -36.80 -5.37 -9.45
C ALA A 229 -37.57 -5.07 -8.15
N GLY A 230 -38.16 -6.08 -7.51
CA GLY A 230 -38.89 -5.94 -6.24
C GLY A 230 -38.02 -5.96 -4.98
N SER A 231 -36.70 -6.10 -5.11
CA SER A 231 -35.78 -6.20 -3.98
C SER A 231 -35.49 -4.84 -3.34
N PRO A 232 -35.34 -4.76 -2.00
CA PRO A 232 -34.81 -3.56 -1.34
C PRO A 232 -33.36 -3.24 -1.77
N LEU A 233 -32.65 -4.19 -2.38
CA LEU A 233 -31.28 -4.01 -2.88
C LEU A 233 -31.22 -3.68 -4.38
N LYS A 234 -32.35 -3.44 -5.05
CA LYS A 234 -32.39 -3.20 -6.51
C LYS A 234 -31.48 -2.05 -6.96
N TYR A 235 -31.26 -1.05 -6.11
CA TYR A 235 -30.37 0.09 -6.41
C TYR A 235 -28.91 -0.33 -6.65
N LEU A 236 -28.46 -1.48 -6.12
CA LEU A 236 -27.13 -2.04 -6.37
C LEU A 236 -27.01 -2.74 -7.73
N TYR A 237 -28.14 -3.03 -8.39
CA TYR A 237 -28.20 -3.82 -9.61
C TYR A 237 -28.93 -3.05 -10.72
N PRO A 238 -28.34 -1.95 -11.23
CA PRO A 238 -28.93 -1.19 -12.33
C PRO A 238 -29.10 -2.07 -13.57
N GLU A 239 -30.04 -1.69 -14.44
CA GLU A 239 -30.17 -2.38 -15.72
C GLU A 239 -28.92 -2.18 -16.58
N PRO A 240 -28.55 -3.18 -17.41
CA PRO A 240 -27.41 -3.05 -18.31
C PRO A 240 -27.53 -1.78 -19.17
N CYS A 241 -26.48 -0.97 -19.20
CA CYS A 241 -26.40 0.20 -20.08
C CYS A 241 -26.47 -0.25 -21.55
N HIS A 242 -27.59 0.01 -22.24
CA HIS A 242 -27.80 -0.39 -23.64
C HIS A 242 -26.81 0.26 -24.63
N THR A 243 -26.07 1.29 -24.21
CA THR A 243 -25.08 2.01 -25.03
C THR A 243 -23.63 1.68 -24.66
N CYS A 244 -23.40 0.95 -23.57
CA CYS A 244 -22.07 0.60 -23.08
C CYS A 244 -21.77 -0.85 -23.51
N HIS A 245 -21.49 -1.04 -24.81
CA HIS A 245 -21.05 -2.31 -25.40
C HIS A 245 -19.55 -2.28 -25.71
#